data_AF-A0A7S0SP15-F1
#
_entry.id   AF-A0A7S0SP15-F1
#
_cell.length_a   1.000
_cell.length_b   1.000
_cell.length_c   1.000
_cell.angle_alpha   90.00
_cell.angle_beta   90.00
_cell.angle_gamma   90.00
#
_symmetry.space_group_name_H-M   'P 1'
#
loop_
_entity.id
_entity.type
_entity.pdbx_description
1 polymer ?
#
loop_
_entity_poly.entity_id
_entity_poly.type
_entity_poly.pdbx_seq_one_letter_code
_entity_poly.pdbx_strand_id
1 'polypeptide(L)'
;EQGRGSSGPQSVLLLEWLFPVFDGGHWVPGMIRAAGCIPSLNALEGARSTERTWADVAAADPDVLLVACCGFDLARNAQDAMAAIAADGGENPLAGLRAVRAGRGFVLDGNRYFARPSPALAAGAALVARCAYDGQPDVVAALEALPFFPAAGECRDRAWARLEGHVSAVSVSTGADTHKAAGGGASLSVKAPDVFATLGLPSRTLTGVPDIEDVDAIHEAACRKGEYFYTDPATGYMVMTKLKHQARAKCCGSGCRHCPFAHANVRDKSKRIQMPALLHAPSSVASEVIVLFWSGGKDSFLALRAMLKPSGVLHGVGPAGVVLLTTFDAATRMIAHQDVSITEVERQAKHLGVALVGVPLLGAAGSAYVSRLAAALEAVTVALGCTVGGLACGDLHLEHIRSWREEAVGKGL
;
A
#
# COMPACT_ATOMS: atom_id res chain seq x y z
N GLU A 1 38.00 -29.81 9.34
CA GLU A 1 38.15 -29.02 8.10
C GLU A 1 37.35 -27.73 8.24
N GLN A 2 38.05 -26.59 8.33
CA GLN A 2 37.44 -25.28 8.49
C GLN A 2 36.96 -24.73 7.14
N GLY A 3 35.75 -24.20 7.12
CA GLY A 3 34.99 -23.77 5.95
C GLY A 3 35.74 -22.83 5.02
N ARG A 4 35.97 -23.30 3.80
CA ARG A 4 36.13 -22.41 2.64
C ARG A 4 34.77 -21.77 2.38
N GLY A 5 34.58 -20.52 2.78
CA GLY A 5 33.48 -19.70 2.26
C GLY A 5 33.52 -19.72 0.74
N SER A 6 32.39 -20.01 0.10
CA SER A 6 32.31 -20.00 -1.37
C SER A 6 32.71 -18.62 -1.88
N SER A 7 33.85 -18.53 -2.58
CA SER A 7 34.40 -17.27 -3.09
C SER A 7 33.68 -16.75 -4.34
N GLY A 8 32.49 -17.28 -4.65
CA GLY A 8 31.65 -16.90 -5.79
C GLY A 8 30.32 -16.31 -5.33
N PRO A 9 29.61 -15.57 -6.21
CA PRO A 9 28.29 -15.04 -5.90
C PRO A 9 27.31 -16.18 -5.62
N GLN A 10 26.46 -16.04 -4.59
CA GLN A 10 25.52 -17.08 -4.21
C GLN A 10 24.38 -17.20 -5.22
N SER A 11 23.99 -18.43 -5.54
CA SER A 11 22.78 -18.69 -6.31
C SER A 11 21.53 -18.57 -5.43
N VAL A 12 20.55 -17.78 -5.86
CA VAL A 12 19.30 -17.53 -5.13
C VAL A 12 18.13 -17.93 -6.03
N LEU A 13 17.22 -18.74 -5.50
CA LEU A 13 15.92 -18.99 -6.09
C LEU A 13 14.85 -18.30 -5.25
N LEU A 14 14.08 -17.40 -5.86
CA LEU A 14 12.85 -16.89 -5.28
C LEU A 14 11.64 -17.56 -5.93
N LEU A 15 10.76 -18.14 -5.11
CA LEU A 15 9.46 -18.70 -5.51
C LEU A 15 8.36 -17.72 -5.11
N GLU A 16 7.54 -17.32 -6.08
CA GLU A 16 6.40 -16.40 -5.86
C GLU A 16 5.04 -17.11 -5.81
N TRP A 17 5.04 -18.43 -6.01
CA TRP A 17 3.90 -19.30 -5.74
C TRP A 17 4.40 -20.75 -5.56
N LEU A 18 3.75 -21.53 -4.69
CA LEU A 18 4.14 -22.93 -4.43
C LEU A 18 3.25 -23.95 -5.15
N PHE A 19 1.99 -23.61 -5.45
CA PHE A 19 1.01 -24.56 -6.00
C PHE A 19 0.09 -23.93 -7.06
N PRO A 20 0.38 -24.10 -8.36
CA PRO A 20 1.59 -24.71 -8.94
C PRO A 20 2.84 -23.84 -8.69
N VAL A 21 4.04 -24.39 -8.86
CA VAL A 21 5.27 -23.63 -8.56
C VAL A 21 5.46 -22.54 -9.59
N PHE A 22 5.61 -21.29 -9.14
CA PHE A 22 6.05 -20.18 -9.99
C PHE A 22 7.36 -19.61 -9.47
N ASP A 23 8.27 -19.35 -10.41
CA ASP A 23 9.46 -18.58 -10.12
C ASP A 23 9.15 -17.08 -9.96
N GLY A 24 10.09 -16.33 -9.41
CA GLY A 24 10.04 -14.86 -9.41
C GLY A 24 10.53 -14.28 -10.74
N GLY A 25 9.61 -13.68 -11.51
CA GLY A 25 9.91 -12.93 -12.74
C GLY A 25 9.95 -11.41 -12.54
N HIS A 26 9.67 -10.67 -13.61
CA HIS A 26 9.60 -9.21 -13.64
C HIS A 26 10.89 -8.55 -13.14
N TRP A 27 10.84 -7.83 -12.01
CA TRP A 27 11.98 -7.16 -11.40
C TRP A 27 12.74 -8.03 -10.38
N VAL A 28 12.21 -9.20 -10.02
CA VAL A 28 12.82 -10.09 -9.01
C VAL A 28 14.25 -10.52 -9.40
N PRO A 29 14.53 -10.94 -10.65
CA PRO A 29 15.91 -11.25 -11.06
C PRO A 29 16.86 -10.06 -10.91
N GLY A 30 16.38 -8.84 -11.20
CA GLY A 30 17.11 -7.60 -11.01
C GLY A 30 17.40 -7.32 -9.54
N MET A 31 16.44 -7.58 -8.64
CA MET A 31 16.65 -7.47 -7.18
C MET A 31 17.69 -8.46 -6.67
N ILE A 32 17.69 -9.71 -7.18
CA ILE A 32 18.69 -10.72 -6.82
C ILE A 32 20.09 -10.28 -7.26
N ARG A 33 20.23 -9.73 -8.48
CA ARG A 33 21.52 -9.18 -8.95
C ARG A 33 21.95 -7.96 -8.15
N ALA A 34 21.03 -7.06 -7.82
CA ALA A 34 21.30 -5.88 -6.99
C ALA A 34 21.78 -6.27 -5.57
N ALA A 35 21.34 -7.43 -5.07
CA ALA A 35 21.84 -8.05 -3.85
C ALA A 35 23.23 -8.72 -4.00
N GLY A 36 23.90 -8.58 -5.16
CA GLY A 36 25.18 -9.23 -5.44
C GLY A 36 25.09 -10.75 -5.61
N CYS A 37 23.89 -11.29 -5.87
CA CYS A 37 23.63 -12.72 -6.03
C CYS A 37 23.34 -13.07 -7.50
N ILE A 38 23.31 -14.37 -7.82
CA ILE A 38 22.93 -14.87 -9.14
C ILE A 38 21.52 -15.48 -9.06
N PRO A 39 20.55 -15.02 -9.90
CA PRO A 39 19.27 -15.71 -10.03
C PRO A 39 19.47 -17.15 -10.51
N SER A 40 18.85 -18.12 -9.84
CA SER A 40 18.91 -19.55 -10.20
C SER A 40 17.89 -19.89 -11.30
N LEU A 41 16.83 -20.64 -11.00
CA LEU A 41 15.76 -21.02 -11.94
C LEU A 41 14.82 -19.85 -12.34
N ASN A 42 15.04 -18.66 -11.79
CA ASN A 42 14.22 -17.48 -12.08
C ASN A 42 14.27 -17.07 -13.57
N ALA A 43 13.16 -16.54 -14.09
CA ALA A 43 13.08 -15.98 -15.42
C ALA A 43 14.11 -14.85 -15.67
N LEU A 44 14.32 -14.49 -16.93
CA LEU A 44 15.16 -13.34 -17.27
C LEU A 44 14.56 -12.04 -16.71
N GLU A 45 15.41 -11.08 -16.39
CA GLU A 45 14.97 -9.78 -15.91
C GLU A 45 14.03 -9.10 -16.93
N GLY A 46 12.89 -8.62 -16.44
CA GLY A 46 11.82 -8.05 -17.26
C GLY A 46 10.88 -9.06 -17.91
N ALA A 47 11.20 -10.36 -17.91
CA ALA A 47 10.29 -11.40 -18.40
C ALA A 47 9.19 -11.71 -17.37
N ARG A 48 8.07 -12.29 -17.80
CA ARG A 48 7.02 -12.75 -16.87
C ARG A 48 7.51 -13.92 -16.04
N SER A 49 6.94 -14.05 -14.85
CA SER A 49 7.07 -15.25 -14.02
C SER A 49 6.59 -16.48 -14.79
N THR A 50 7.30 -17.59 -14.60
CA THR A 50 7.11 -18.83 -15.35
C THR A 50 6.74 -19.95 -14.39
N GLU A 51 5.73 -20.74 -14.76
CA GLU A 51 5.40 -21.96 -14.04
C GLU A 51 6.57 -22.94 -14.16
N ARG A 52 7.00 -23.50 -13.04
CA ARG A 52 8.10 -24.46 -12.93
C ARG A 52 7.58 -25.80 -12.43
N THR A 53 8.31 -26.86 -12.73
CA THR A 53 8.06 -28.13 -12.06
C THR A 53 8.89 -28.23 -10.79
N TRP A 54 8.42 -29.02 -9.83
CA TRP A 54 9.22 -29.36 -8.65
C TRP A 54 10.53 -30.07 -9.03
N ALA A 55 10.55 -30.85 -10.12
CA ALA A 55 11.77 -31.45 -10.64
C ALA A 55 12.80 -30.41 -11.09
N ASP A 56 12.36 -29.32 -11.74
CA ASP A 56 13.25 -28.20 -12.11
C ASP A 56 13.83 -27.53 -10.86
N VAL A 57 13.02 -27.33 -9.82
CA VAL A 57 13.48 -26.76 -8.55
C VAL A 57 14.53 -27.65 -7.88
N ALA A 58 14.31 -28.97 -7.86
CA ALA A 58 15.28 -29.92 -7.33
C ALA A 58 16.57 -29.94 -8.14
N ALA A 59 16.50 -29.83 -9.47
CA ALA A 59 17.67 -29.80 -10.35
C ALA A 59 18.47 -28.49 -10.20
N ALA A 60 17.79 -27.37 -9.94
CA ALA A 60 18.42 -26.06 -9.76
C ALA A 60 19.19 -25.94 -8.43
N ASP A 61 18.72 -26.62 -7.37
CA ASP A 61 19.35 -26.76 -6.04
C ASP A 61 20.14 -25.52 -5.56
N PRO A 62 19.45 -24.40 -5.34
CA PRO A 62 20.07 -23.09 -5.10
C PRO A 62 20.83 -23.06 -3.77
N ASP A 63 21.78 -22.13 -3.61
CA ASP A 63 22.45 -21.91 -2.33
C ASP A 63 21.51 -21.26 -1.31
N VAL A 64 20.58 -20.41 -1.76
CA VAL A 64 19.52 -19.78 -0.95
C VAL A 64 18.17 -20.04 -1.59
N LEU A 65 17.20 -20.46 -0.78
CA LEU A 65 15.80 -20.52 -1.19
C LEU A 65 15.01 -19.41 -0.49
N LEU A 66 14.26 -18.63 -1.26
CA LEU A 66 13.34 -17.61 -0.77
C LEU A 66 11.91 -17.98 -1.20
N VAL A 67 10.98 -18.06 -0.27
CA VAL A 67 9.54 -18.19 -0.54
C VAL A 67 8.87 -16.87 -0.22
N ALA A 68 8.33 -16.21 -1.23
CA ALA A 68 7.74 -14.88 -1.13
C ALA A 68 6.50 -14.81 -2.03
N CYS A 69 5.46 -15.57 -1.70
CA CYS A 69 4.30 -15.68 -2.58
C CYS A 69 3.58 -14.34 -2.76
N CYS A 70 3.17 -14.06 -3.99
CA CYS A 70 2.50 -12.81 -4.31
C CYS A 70 1.15 -12.70 -3.58
N GLY A 71 0.85 -11.53 -3.02
CA GLY A 71 -0.38 -11.32 -2.25
C GLY A 71 -0.40 -11.89 -0.83
N PHE A 72 0.64 -12.62 -0.41
CA PHE A 72 0.75 -13.17 0.95
C PHE A 72 1.74 -12.38 1.81
N ASP A 73 1.33 -12.14 3.06
CA ASP A 73 2.21 -11.63 4.11
C ASP A 73 3.18 -12.72 4.61
N LEU A 74 4.09 -12.35 5.52
CA LEU A 74 5.06 -13.29 6.08
C LEU A 74 4.39 -14.48 6.76
N ALA A 75 3.33 -14.25 7.55
CA ALA A 75 2.69 -15.30 8.34
C ALA A 75 2.07 -16.36 7.43
N ARG A 76 1.39 -15.92 6.37
CA ARG A 76 0.83 -16.81 5.36
C ARG A 76 1.90 -17.57 4.59
N ASN A 77 2.98 -16.90 4.16
CA ASN A 77 4.10 -17.56 3.48
C ASN A 77 4.80 -18.58 4.37
N ALA A 78 4.97 -18.29 5.66
CA ALA A 78 5.51 -19.23 6.63
C ALA A 78 4.62 -20.48 6.75
N GLN A 79 3.30 -20.29 6.90
CA GLN A 79 2.35 -21.40 7.00
C GLN A 79 2.38 -22.29 5.76
N ASP A 80 2.30 -21.70 4.56
CA ASP A 80 2.23 -22.46 3.31
C ASP A 80 3.55 -23.15 2.99
N ALA A 81 4.70 -22.51 3.26
CA ALA A 81 6.02 -23.13 3.08
C ALA A 81 6.25 -24.28 4.07
N MET A 82 5.81 -24.14 5.33
CA MET A 82 5.90 -25.22 6.32
C MET A 82 4.99 -26.39 5.97
N ALA A 83 3.77 -26.12 5.49
CA ALA A 83 2.88 -27.16 4.99
C ALA A 83 3.49 -27.88 3.78
N ALA A 84 4.16 -27.14 2.89
CA ALA A 84 4.86 -27.68 1.73
C ALA A 84 6.06 -28.56 2.11
N ILE A 85 6.78 -28.24 3.20
CA ILE A 85 7.84 -29.08 3.78
C ILE A 85 7.27 -30.33 4.46
N ALA A 86 6.15 -30.20 5.17
CA ALA A 86 5.55 -31.27 5.96
C ALA A 86 4.69 -32.25 5.13
N ALA A 87 4.38 -31.90 3.88
CA ALA A 87 3.59 -32.74 2.99
C ALA A 87 4.37 -34.02 2.65
N ASP A 88 4.00 -35.13 3.30
CA ASP A 88 4.47 -36.48 2.94
C ASP A 88 3.81 -36.90 1.63
N GLY A 89 4.62 -37.21 0.61
CA GLY A 89 4.12 -37.60 -0.72
C GLY A 89 5.15 -37.60 -1.86
N GLY A 90 6.36 -37.08 -1.64
CA GLY A 90 7.49 -37.20 -2.60
C GLY A 90 7.45 -36.28 -3.82
N GLU A 91 6.36 -35.55 -4.07
CA GLU A 91 6.26 -34.61 -5.20
C GLU A 91 6.92 -33.25 -4.94
N ASN A 92 7.08 -32.86 -3.66
CA ASN A 92 7.69 -31.59 -3.27
C ASN A 92 9.10 -31.78 -2.67
N PRO A 93 10.18 -31.37 -3.36
CA PRO A 93 11.56 -31.55 -2.92
C PRO A 93 12.06 -30.47 -1.95
N LEU A 94 11.21 -29.53 -1.49
CA LEU A 94 11.65 -28.39 -0.67
C LEU A 94 12.50 -28.82 0.54
N ALA A 95 12.06 -29.84 1.28
CA ALA A 95 12.79 -30.36 2.43
C ALA A 95 14.17 -30.97 2.06
N GLY A 96 14.30 -31.45 0.82
CA GLY A 96 15.51 -32.11 0.30
C GLY A 96 16.58 -31.14 -0.25
N LEU A 97 16.22 -29.91 -0.58
CA LEU A 97 17.14 -28.90 -1.13
C LEU A 97 18.30 -28.61 -0.17
N ARG A 98 19.52 -28.41 -0.70
CA ARG A 98 20.70 -28.07 0.11
C ARG A 98 20.46 -26.82 0.96
N ALA A 99 19.85 -25.79 0.38
CA ALA A 99 19.53 -24.56 1.08
C ALA A 99 18.68 -24.80 2.33
N VAL A 100 17.60 -25.58 2.21
CA VAL A 100 16.69 -25.84 3.34
C VAL A 100 17.38 -26.68 4.42
N ARG A 101 18.09 -27.74 4.03
CA ARG A 101 18.85 -28.59 4.96
C ARG A 101 19.96 -27.84 5.71
N ALA A 102 20.56 -26.83 5.07
CA ALA A 102 21.60 -25.99 5.64
C ALA A 102 21.05 -24.77 6.40
N GLY A 103 19.73 -24.67 6.64
CA GLY A 103 19.11 -23.54 7.34
C GLY A 103 19.14 -22.22 6.55
N ARG A 104 19.26 -22.31 5.22
CA ARG A 104 19.30 -21.20 4.26
C ARG A 104 18.06 -21.15 3.35
N GLY A 105 16.97 -21.76 3.80
CA GLY A 105 15.62 -21.47 3.31
C GLY A 105 15.01 -20.34 4.13
N PHE A 106 14.33 -19.41 3.47
CA PHE A 106 13.68 -18.27 4.12
C PHE A 106 12.29 -18.03 3.53
N VAL A 107 11.41 -17.50 4.36
CA VAL A 107 10.07 -17.02 3.98
C VAL A 107 10.02 -15.51 4.18
N LEU A 108 9.39 -14.78 3.28
CA LEU A 108 9.33 -13.32 3.28
C LEU A 108 7.90 -12.82 3.04
N ASP A 109 7.62 -11.56 3.37
CA ASP A 109 6.39 -10.90 2.92
C ASP A 109 6.47 -10.63 1.40
N GLY A 110 5.86 -11.52 0.62
CA GLY A 110 5.87 -11.47 -0.84
C GLY A 110 5.04 -10.32 -1.38
N ASN A 111 3.90 -10.05 -0.74
CA ASN A 111 2.99 -8.98 -1.13
C ASN A 111 3.65 -7.60 -1.06
N ARG A 112 4.34 -7.29 0.03
CA ARG A 112 4.90 -5.96 0.28
C ARG A 112 6.18 -5.72 -0.51
N TYR A 113 7.10 -6.68 -0.50
CA TYR A 113 8.48 -6.45 -0.95
C TYR A 113 8.76 -6.92 -2.39
N PHE A 114 7.93 -7.83 -2.93
CA PHE A 114 8.22 -8.50 -4.20
C PHE A 114 7.11 -8.38 -5.25
N ALA A 115 5.84 -8.24 -4.84
CA ALA A 115 4.70 -8.24 -5.77
C ALA A 115 4.23 -6.85 -6.23
N ARG A 116 4.76 -5.77 -5.62
CA ARG A 116 4.31 -4.40 -5.89
C ARG A 116 5.45 -3.51 -6.36
N PRO A 117 5.24 -2.68 -7.38
CA PRO A 117 6.21 -1.67 -7.80
C PRO A 117 6.14 -0.44 -6.87
N SER A 118 6.50 -0.67 -5.60
CA SER A 118 6.42 0.29 -4.50
C SER A 118 7.81 0.71 -4.03
N PRO A 119 7.94 1.72 -3.15
CA PRO A 119 9.22 2.07 -2.52
C PRO A 119 9.87 0.89 -1.77
N ALA A 120 9.10 -0.14 -1.43
CA ALA A 120 9.60 -1.33 -0.75
C ALA A 120 10.48 -2.24 -1.64
N LEU A 121 10.60 -1.99 -2.95
CA LEU A 121 11.50 -2.75 -3.82
C LEU A 121 12.96 -2.69 -3.36
N ALA A 122 13.43 -1.52 -2.91
CA ALA A 122 14.79 -1.39 -2.37
C ALA A 122 14.97 -2.22 -1.08
N ALA A 123 13.95 -2.22 -0.22
CA ALA A 123 13.92 -3.06 0.97
C ALA A 123 13.89 -4.55 0.61
N GLY A 124 13.12 -4.95 -0.41
CA GLY A 124 13.09 -6.32 -0.91
C GLY A 124 14.46 -6.79 -1.43
N ALA A 125 15.19 -5.96 -2.18
CA ALA A 125 16.55 -6.29 -2.61
C ALA A 125 17.51 -6.42 -1.42
N ALA A 126 17.40 -5.55 -0.42
CA ALA A 126 18.17 -5.66 0.81
C ALA A 126 17.80 -6.91 1.63
N LEU A 127 16.53 -7.35 1.63
CA LEU A 127 16.09 -8.61 2.23
C LEU A 127 16.70 -9.82 1.53
N VAL A 128 16.77 -9.81 0.19
CA VAL A 128 17.48 -10.87 -0.57
C VAL A 128 18.94 -10.94 -0.14
N ALA A 129 19.64 -9.79 -0.09
CA ALA A 129 21.03 -9.73 0.37
C ALA A 129 21.17 -10.22 1.81
N ARG A 130 20.25 -9.81 2.68
CA ARG A 130 20.24 -10.19 4.10
C ARG A 130 20.11 -11.71 4.27
N CYS A 131 19.24 -12.36 3.50
CA CYS A 131 19.08 -13.81 3.54
C CYS A 131 20.29 -14.54 2.93
N ALA A 132 20.85 -14.04 1.84
CA ALA A 132 22.01 -14.66 1.19
C ALA A 132 23.28 -14.58 2.05
N TYR A 133 23.55 -13.42 2.64
CA TYR A 133 24.75 -13.19 3.47
C TYR A 133 24.50 -13.38 4.96
N ASP A 134 23.44 -14.09 5.34
CA ASP A 134 23.05 -14.29 6.74
C ASP A 134 24.15 -14.90 7.64
N GLY A 135 25.09 -15.65 7.06
CA GLY A 135 26.29 -16.16 7.76
C GLY A 135 27.46 -15.18 7.89
N GLN A 136 27.30 -13.92 7.47
CA GLN A 136 28.33 -12.88 7.49
C GLN A 136 27.87 -11.69 8.36
N PRO A 137 28.20 -11.69 9.67
CA PRO A 137 27.65 -10.71 10.63
C PRO A 137 27.90 -9.25 10.26
N ASP A 138 29.07 -8.92 9.73
CA ASP A 138 29.40 -7.54 9.34
C ASP A 138 28.57 -7.05 8.16
N VAL A 139 28.30 -7.93 7.18
CA VAL A 139 27.44 -7.63 6.03
C VAL A 139 25.99 -7.47 6.49
N VAL A 140 25.52 -8.36 7.36
CA VAL A 140 24.19 -8.29 7.96
C VAL A 140 23.99 -6.96 8.70
N ALA A 141 24.93 -6.57 9.55
CA ALA A 141 24.85 -5.31 10.30
C ALA A 141 24.81 -4.09 9.36
N ALA A 142 25.60 -4.10 8.28
CA ALA A 142 25.57 -3.04 7.29
C ALA A 142 24.24 -2.95 6.53
N LEU A 143 23.63 -4.10 6.18
CA LEU A 143 22.32 -4.16 5.52
C LEU A 143 21.20 -3.69 6.44
N GLU A 144 21.19 -4.13 7.69
CA GLU A 144 20.17 -3.76 8.68
C GLU A 144 20.26 -2.28 9.10
N ALA A 145 21.43 -1.65 8.90
CA ALA A 145 21.62 -0.21 9.10
C ALA A 145 21.11 0.67 7.94
N LEU A 146 20.68 0.08 6.80
CA LEU A 146 20.16 0.86 5.68
C LEU A 146 18.86 1.60 6.09
N PRO A 147 18.69 2.87 5.71
CA PRO A 147 17.55 3.69 6.16
C PRO A 147 16.19 3.23 5.62
N PHE A 148 16.18 2.26 4.70
CA PHE A 148 15.00 1.64 4.11
C PHE A 148 14.89 0.15 4.45
N PHE A 149 15.82 -0.41 5.25
CA PHE A 149 15.69 -1.78 5.70
C PHE A 149 14.49 -1.91 6.65
N PRO A 150 13.68 -2.98 6.57
CA PRO A 150 12.54 -3.16 7.46
C PRO A 150 13.00 -3.21 8.93
N ALA A 151 12.43 -2.35 9.77
CA ALA A 151 12.71 -2.37 11.21
C ALA A 151 12.28 -3.70 11.83
N ALA A 152 13.03 -4.18 12.83
CA ALA A 152 12.65 -5.36 13.59
C ALA A 152 11.40 -5.07 14.45
N GLY A 153 10.22 -5.39 13.95
CA GLY A 153 8.97 -5.31 14.72
C GLY A 153 8.50 -6.67 15.23
N GLU A 154 7.56 -6.67 16.19
CA GLU A 154 6.95 -7.87 16.77
C GLU A 154 6.06 -8.59 15.73
N CYS A 155 6.19 -9.92 15.68
CA CYS A 155 5.46 -10.97 14.93
C CYS A 155 4.70 -10.67 13.61
N ARG A 156 3.93 -9.57 13.50
CA ARG A 156 3.29 -9.09 12.26
C ARG A 156 4.15 -8.14 11.43
N ASP A 157 5.17 -7.53 12.03
CA ASP A 157 6.06 -6.55 11.38
C ASP A 157 7.39 -7.14 10.92
N ARG A 158 7.60 -8.46 11.10
CA ARG A 158 8.79 -9.14 10.57
C ARG A 158 8.66 -9.24 9.05
N ALA A 159 9.70 -8.83 8.34
CA ALA A 159 9.75 -8.89 6.88
C ALA A 159 10.18 -10.26 6.33
N TRP A 160 10.83 -11.07 7.17
CA TRP A 160 11.35 -12.39 6.82
C TRP A 160 11.48 -13.29 8.05
N ALA A 161 11.55 -14.61 7.83
CA ALA A 161 11.90 -15.63 8.81
C ALA A 161 12.66 -16.78 8.16
N ARG A 162 13.40 -17.57 8.95
CA ARG A 162 13.97 -18.84 8.47
C ARG A 162 12.86 -19.86 8.24
N LEU A 163 13.03 -20.63 7.18
CA LEU A 163 12.25 -21.82 6.92
C LEU A 163 12.90 -22.97 7.69
N GLU A 164 12.46 -23.22 8.92
CA GLU A 164 13.01 -24.25 9.79
C GLU A 164 12.34 -25.60 9.53
N GLY A 165 13.12 -26.63 9.20
CA GLY A 165 12.63 -28.01 8.98
C GLY A 165 12.25 -28.78 10.25
N HIS A 166 12.13 -28.11 11.40
CA HIS A 166 11.77 -28.74 12.66
C HIS A 166 10.42 -28.23 13.14
N VAL A 167 9.43 -29.11 13.07
CA VAL A 167 8.10 -28.89 13.63
C VAL A 167 8.24 -28.74 15.15
N SER A 168 8.19 -27.51 15.64
CA SER A 168 7.67 -27.23 16.98
C SER A 168 6.61 -26.16 16.82
N ALA A 169 5.38 -26.56 17.14
CA ALA A 169 4.17 -25.80 16.95
C ALA A 169 4.31 -24.37 17.51
N VAL A 170 4.33 -23.39 16.61
CA VAL A 170 4.01 -22.01 16.98
C VAL A 170 2.51 -22.00 17.30
N SER A 171 2.19 -21.94 18.59
CA SER A 171 0.82 -21.78 19.05
C SER A 171 0.32 -20.38 18.69
N VAL A 172 -0.34 -20.25 17.54
CA VAL A 172 -1.15 -19.07 17.23
C VAL A 172 -2.53 -19.31 17.83
N SER A 173 -2.88 -18.56 18.88
CA SER A 173 -4.20 -18.61 19.49
C SER A 173 -5.24 -18.04 18.53
N THR A 174 -5.96 -18.91 17.82
CA THR A 174 -7.16 -18.54 17.07
C THR A 174 -8.35 -18.51 18.03
N GLY A 175 -8.79 -17.32 18.43
CA GLY A 175 -10.09 -17.15 19.06
C GLY A 175 -11.18 -17.32 18.00
N ALA A 176 -11.87 -18.47 18.03
CA ALA A 176 -13.01 -18.76 17.17
C ALA A 176 -14.30 -18.58 17.97
N ASP A 177 -15.03 -17.49 17.71
CA ASP A 177 -16.39 -17.32 18.23
C ASP A 177 -17.40 -17.95 17.26
N THR A 178 -18.04 -19.01 17.73
CA THR A 178 -19.15 -19.70 17.07
C THR A 178 -20.46 -18.96 17.32
N HIS A 179 -21.20 -18.57 16.28
CA HIS A 179 -22.62 -18.24 16.42
C HIS A 179 -23.52 -18.94 15.40
N LYS A 180 -24.64 -19.41 15.97
CA LYS A 180 -25.62 -20.38 15.50
C LYS A 180 -26.71 -19.67 14.69
N ALA A 181 -27.18 -20.30 13.61
CA ALA A 181 -28.28 -19.80 12.78
C ALA A 181 -29.66 -19.96 13.45
N ALA A 182 -30.56 -18.98 13.22
CA ALA A 182 -32.01 -19.11 13.35
C ALA A 182 -32.68 -18.14 12.34
N GLY A 183 -33.77 -18.58 11.72
CA GLY A 183 -34.36 -17.94 10.52
C GLY A 183 -35.62 -17.09 10.77
N GLY A 184 -36.16 -16.58 9.66
CA GLY A 184 -37.58 -16.20 9.49
C GLY A 184 -37.85 -14.74 9.16
N GLY A 185 -38.61 -14.50 8.08
CA GLY A 185 -39.54 -13.36 7.98
C GLY A 185 -39.32 -12.38 6.82
N ALA A 186 -40.32 -12.30 5.93
CA ALA A 186 -40.39 -11.49 4.71
C ALA A 186 -40.72 -10.00 4.96
N SER A 187 -40.30 -9.09 4.06
CA SER A 187 -41.16 -8.42 3.04
C SER A 187 -40.57 -7.10 2.52
N LEU A 188 -40.51 -6.98 1.17
CA LEU A 188 -40.78 -5.82 0.29
C LEU A 188 -40.25 -4.42 0.67
N SER A 189 -39.40 -3.83 -0.18
CA SER A 189 -39.83 -2.82 -1.18
C SER A 189 -38.66 -2.17 -1.98
N VAL A 190 -38.96 -1.94 -3.28
CA VAL A 190 -38.40 -1.01 -4.30
C VAL A 190 -36.88 -0.89 -4.51
N LYS A 191 -36.41 -1.41 -5.66
CA LYS A 191 -35.05 -1.22 -6.21
C LYS A 191 -35.00 0.00 -7.14
N ALA A 192 -34.03 0.88 -6.94
CA ALA A 192 -33.41 1.67 -8.01
C ALA A 192 -32.25 0.85 -8.64
N PRO A 193 -31.89 1.05 -9.91
CA PRO A 193 -30.90 0.21 -10.58
C PRO A 193 -29.48 0.46 -10.03
N ASP A 194 -28.88 -0.61 -9.52
CA ASP A 194 -27.50 -0.68 -9.04
C ASP A 194 -26.55 -0.85 -10.24
N VAL A 195 -25.73 0.17 -10.47
CA VAL A 195 -24.78 0.28 -11.59
C VAL A 195 -23.63 -0.72 -11.44
N PHE A 196 -23.44 -1.36 -10.28
CA PHE A 196 -22.37 -2.33 -10.03
C PHE A 196 -22.71 -3.78 -10.44
N ALA A 197 -23.97 -4.09 -10.75
CA ALA A 197 -24.37 -5.44 -11.15
C ALA A 197 -23.88 -5.86 -12.55
N THR A 198 -23.45 -4.91 -13.39
CA THR A 198 -23.03 -5.17 -14.78
C THR A 198 -21.67 -5.87 -14.92
N LEU A 199 -20.91 -6.04 -13.83
CA LEU A 199 -19.54 -6.58 -13.86
C LEU A 199 -19.37 -8.02 -13.37
N GLY A 200 -20.45 -8.75 -13.07
CA GLY A 200 -20.38 -10.22 -12.92
C GLY A 200 -19.48 -10.76 -11.79
N LEU A 201 -19.16 -9.97 -10.77
CA LEU A 201 -18.40 -10.42 -9.60
C LEU A 201 -19.35 -11.03 -8.55
N PRO A 202 -18.99 -12.15 -7.88
CA PRO A 202 -19.83 -12.76 -6.88
C PRO A 202 -19.99 -11.82 -5.68
N SER A 203 -21.19 -11.27 -5.53
CA SER A 203 -21.60 -10.53 -4.34
C SER A 203 -21.65 -11.49 -3.16
N ARG A 204 -20.65 -11.41 -2.28
CA ARG A 204 -20.76 -11.94 -0.92
C ARG A 204 -21.53 -10.88 -0.13
N THR A 205 -22.86 -10.99 -0.15
CA THR A 205 -23.73 -10.25 0.75
C THR A 205 -23.42 -10.72 2.17
N LEU A 206 -22.55 -9.98 2.87
CA LEU A 206 -22.34 -10.12 4.30
C LEU A 206 -23.57 -9.54 4.99
N THR A 207 -24.56 -10.37 5.27
CA THR A 207 -25.71 -9.98 6.09
C THR A 207 -25.25 -9.77 7.52
N GLY A 208 -25.36 -8.54 8.03
CA GLY A 208 -25.09 -8.21 9.44
C GLY A 208 -24.01 -7.15 9.70
N VAL A 209 -23.43 -6.54 8.67
CA VAL A 209 -22.65 -5.30 8.84
C VAL A 209 -23.65 -4.14 8.87
N PRO A 210 -23.72 -3.32 9.94
CA PRO A 210 -24.56 -2.13 9.94
C PRO A 210 -24.21 -1.27 8.73
N ASP A 211 -25.24 -0.85 8.00
CA ASP A 211 -25.13 0.08 6.88
C ASP A 211 -24.29 1.26 7.35
N ILE A 212 -23.12 1.50 6.74
CA ILE A 212 -22.19 2.52 7.21
C ILE A 212 -22.84 3.87 6.87
N GLU A 213 -23.54 4.45 7.83
CA GLU A 213 -24.22 5.73 7.61
C GLU A 213 -23.20 6.78 7.17
N ASP A 214 -23.50 7.50 6.09
CA ASP A 214 -22.62 8.52 5.52
C ASP A 214 -22.52 9.70 6.50
N VAL A 215 -21.42 9.70 7.27
CA VAL A 215 -21.11 10.72 8.28
C VAL A 215 -21.10 12.12 7.66
N ASP A 216 -20.71 12.26 6.40
CA ASP A 216 -20.71 13.54 5.68
C ASP A 216 -22.16 13.96 5.37
N ALA A 217 -23.05 13.03 5.00
CA ALA A 217 -24.48 13.32 4.79
C ALA A 217 -25.21 13.75 6.08
N ILE A 218 -24.95 13.07 7.22
CA ILE A 218 -25.51 13.46 8.53
C ILE A 218 -25.01 14.85 8.91
N HIS A 219 -23.72 15.09 8.72
CA HIS A 219 -23.10 16.38 8.98
C HIS A 219 -23.74 17.51 8.14
N GLU A 220 -23.93 17.28 6.84
CA GLU A 220 -24.57 18.23 5.93
C GLU A 220 -26.04 18.48 6.29
N ALA A 221 -26.77 17.46 6.71
CA ALA A 221 -28.14 17.59 7.19
C ALA A 221 -28.22 18.48 8.43
N ALA A 222 -27.34 18.27 9.42
CA ALA A 222 -27.25 19.11 10.61
C ALA A 222 -26.89 20.57 10.23
N CYS A 223 -25.95 20.77 9.31
CA CYS A 223 -25.60 22.11 8.83
C CYS A 223 -26.77 22.83 8.14
N ARG A 224 -27.54 22.13 7.31
CA ARG A 224 -28.73 22.70 6.66
C ARG A 224 -29.79 23.16 7.66
N LYS A 225 -29.86 22.51 8.81
CA LYS A 225 -30.73 22.91 9.93
C LYS A 225 -30.14 24.02 10.82
N GLY A 226 -28.91 24.46 10.55
CA GLY A 226 -28.19 25.42 11.41
C GLY A 226 -27.68 24.83 12.72
N GLU A 227 -27.64 23.50 12.85
CA GLU A 227 -27.23 22.83 14.08
C GLU A 227 -25.71 22.84 14.24
N TYR A 228 -25.26 23.08 15.47
CA TYR A 228 -23.84 23.09 15.83
C TYR A 228 -23.27 21.71 16.13
N PHE A 229 -24.13 20.72 16.31
CA PHE A 229 -23.74 19.38 16.70
C PHE A 229 -24.65 18.34 16.06
N TYR A 230 -24.15 17.13 15.87
CA TYR A 230 -24.94 15.93 15.58
C TYR A 230 -24.40 14.75 16.40
N THR A 231 -25.18 13.70 16.55
CA THR A 231 -24.76 12.47 17.23
C THR A 231 -24.10 11.53 16.23
N ASP A 232 -22.88 11.11 16.50
CA ASP A 232 -22.19 10.07 15.73
C ASP A 232 -22.93 8.73 15.88
N PRO A 233 -23.40 8.11 14.79
CA PRO A 233 -24.24 6.92 14.87
C PRO A 233 -23.47 5.68 15.35
N ALA A 234 -22.16 5.61 15.11
CA ALA A 234 -21.33 4.48 15.50
C ALA A 234 -20.89 4.55 16.97
N THR A 235 -20.59 5.75 17.47
CA THR A 235 -20.02 5.94 18.81
C THR A 235 -20.97 6.56 19.83
N GLY A 236 -22.08 7.16 19.38
CA GLY A 236 -22.99 7.93 20.22
C GLY A 236 -22.44 9.28 20.69
N TYR A 237 -21.22 9.65 20.28
CA TYR A 237 -20.61 10.91 20.70
C TYR A 237 -21.20 12.12 19.98
N MET A 238 -21.24 13.25 20.70
CA MET A 238 -21.63 14.53 20.12
C MET A 238 -20.48 15.10 19.29
N VAL A 239 -20.71 15.29 17.98
CA VAL A 239 -19.72 15.79 17.02
C VAL A 239 -20.06 17.22 16.61
N MET A 240 -19.08 18.12 16.70
CA MET A 240 -19.21 19.51 16.26
C MET A 240 -19.30 19.59 14.73
N THR A 241 -20.26 20.36 14.21
CA THR A 241 -20.37 20.66 12.78
C THR A 241 -19.37 21.75 12.37
N LYS A 242 -19.09 21.84 11.06
CA LYS A 242 -18.36 22.97 10.45
C LYS A 242 -18.91 24.33 10.87
N LEU A 243 -20.23 24.49 11.04
CA LEU A 243 -20.83 25.75 11.51
C LEU A 243 -20.32 26.14 12.90
N LYS A 244 -20.25 25.18 13.83
CA LYS A 244 -19.70 25.41 15.17
C LYS A 244 -18.23 25.79 15.13
N HIS A 245 -17.47 25.20 14.21
CA HIS A 245 -16.07 25.56 13.99
C HIS A 245 -15.91 26.93 13.33
N GLN A 246 -16.73 27.28 12.34
CA GLN A 246 -16.75 28.59 11.69
C GLN A 246 -17.04 29.72 12.68
N ALA A 247 -17.95 29.50 13.63
CA ALA A 247 -18.22 30.45 14.71
C ALA A 247 -16.99 30.77 15.58
N ARG A 248 -15.95 29.91 15.60
CA ARG A 248 -14.67 30.17 16.28
C ARG A 248 -13.66 30.95 15.43
N ALA A 249 -13.94 31.12 14.13
CA ALA A 249 -13.10 31.81 13.13
C ALA A 249 -11.67 31.28 12.91
N LYS A 250 -11.21 30.27 13.67
CA LYS A 250 -9.87 29.70 13.53
C LYS A 250 -9.81 28.20 13.82
N CYS A 251 -8.82 27.53 13.22
CA CYS A 251 -8.49 26.14 13.53
C CYS A 251 -7.95 26.02 14.97
N CYS A 252 -8.45 25.09 15.77
CA CYS A 252 -7.97 24.87 17.14
C CYS A 252 -6.76 23.93 17.24
N GLY A 253 -6.36 23.29 16.13
CA GLY A 253 -5.22 22.37 16.09
C GLY A 253 -5.51 20.95 16.59
N SER A 254 -6.77 20.61 16.88
CA SER A 254 -7.13 19.32 17.48
C SER A 254 -7.34 18.17 16.48
N GLY A 255 -7.46 18.43 15.18
CA GLY A 255 -7.81 17.41 14.17
C GLY A 255 -9.31 17.08 14.13
N CYS A 256 -10.17 18.11 14.22
CA CYS A 256 -11.62 17.95 14.27
C CYS A 256 -12.19 17.36 12.98
N ARG A 257 -13.21 16.50 13.09
CA ARG A 257 -13.79 15.79 11.94
C ARG A 257 -14.23 16.71 10.80
N HIS A 258 -14.83 17.85 11.13
CA HIS A 258 -15.42 18.80 10.17
C HIS A 258 -14.73 20.17 10.18
N CYS A 259 -13.40 20.19 10.32
CA CYS A 259 -12.66 21.45 10.35
C CYS A 259 -12.75 22.18 8.99
N PRO A 260 -13.31 23.40 8.92
CA PRO A 260 -13.46 24.16 7.68
C PRO A 260 -12.19 24.94 7.28
N PHE A 261 -11.13 24.85 8.10
CA PHE A 261 -9.92 25.67 7.97
C PHE A 261 -8.72 24.86 7.51
N ALA A 262 -8.93 23.85 6.67
CA ALA A 262 -7.91 22.95 6.12
C ALA A 262 -6.90 22.44 7.17
N HIS A 263 -7.37 22.23 8.41
CA HIS A 263 -6.54 21.85 9.55
C HIS A 263 -5.26 22.68 9.73
N ALA A 264 -5.30 23.98 9.41
CA ALA A 264 -4.12 24.84 9.34
C ALA A 264 -3.22 24.78 10.60
N ASN A 265 -3.83 24.71 11.79
CA ASN A 265 -3.12 24.71 13.07
C ASN A 265 -2.87 23.31 13.66
N VAL A 266 -3.21 22.24 12.94
CA VAL A 266 -2.96 20.87 13.41
C VAL A 266 -1.48 20.54 13.25
N ARG A 267 -0.85 20.07 14.33
CA ARG A 267 0.49 19.46 14.30
C ARG A 267 0.38 18.01 13.83
N ASP A 268 1.46 17.47 13.25
CA ASP A 268 1.53 16.09 12.75
C ASP A 268 0.34 15.73 11.85
N LYS A 269 0.07 16.59 10.86
CA LYS A 269 -1.15 16.52 10.04
C LYS A 269 -1.40 15.14 9.43
N SER A 270 -0.37 14.49 8.91
CA SER A 270 -0.45 13.15 8.33
C SER A 270 -1.10 12.12 9.27
N LYS A 271 -0.93 12.26 10.59
CA LYS A 271 -1.50 11.36 11.60
C LYS A 271 -2.89 11.76 12.09
N ARG A 272 -3.33 13.01 11.85
CA ARG A 272 -4.44 13.61 12.62
C ARG A 272 -5.55 14.23 11.78
N ILE A 273 -5.29 14.68 10.56
CA ILE A 273 -6.29 15.37 9.77
C ILE A 273 -7.48 14.47 9.45
N GLN A 274 -8.68 15.06 9.46
CA GLN A 274 -9.93 14.40 9.09
C GLN A 274 -10.61 15.06 7.89
N MET A 275 -10.02 16.15 7.38
CA MET A 275 -10.45 16.93 6.22
C MET A 275 -9.20 17.22 5.37
N PRO A 276 -9.37 17.46 4.06
CA PRO A 276 -8.26 17.82 3.18
C PRO A 276 -7.41 18.95 3.75
N ALA A 277 -6.10 18.77 3.70
CA ALA A 277 -5.15 19.72 4.26
C ALA A 277 -3.78 19.58 3.61
N LEU A 278 -3.08 20.70 3.50
CA LEU A 278 -1.70 20.72 3.05
C LEU A 278 -0.80 20.07 4.11
N LEU A 279 -0.15 18.97 3.74
CA LEU A 279 0.80 18.21 4.55
C LEU A 279 2.23 18.75 4.40
N HIS A 280 2.58 19.20 3.19
CA HIS A 280 3.88 19.79 2.92
C HIS A 280 3.74 20.96 1.94
N ALA A 281 4.42 22.07 2.25
CA ALA A 281 4.58 23.23 1.37
C ALA A 281 6.09 23.44 1.15
N PRO A 282 6.57 23.51 -0.10
CA PRO A 282 7.94 23.92 -0.39
C PRO A 282 8.10 25.44 -0.21
N SER A 283 9.34 25.93 -0.30
CA SER A 283 9.65 27.37 -0.15
C SER A 283 9.08 28.24 -1.27
N SER A 284 8.80 27.66 -2.44
CA SER A 284 8.27 28.36 -3.61
C SER A 284 7.25 27.49 -4.33
N VAL A 285 6.11 28.09 -4.69
CA VAL A 285 5.06 27.48 -5.51
C VAL A 285 4.74 28.45 -6.65
N ALA A 286 4.49 27.93 -7.85
CA ALA A 286 4.10 28.74 -8.99
C ALA A 286 2.71 29.35 -8.80
N SER A 287 2.42 30.45 -9.51
CA SER A 287 1.09 31.09 -9.48
C SER A 287 -0.02 30.18 -10.02
N GLU A 288 0.33 29.29 -10.95
CA GLU A 288 -0.54 28.26 -11.51
C GLU A 288 0.14 26.90 -11.36
N VAL A 289 -0.61 25.89 -10.92
CA VAL A 289 -0.10 24.54 -10.65
C VAL A 289 -0.95 23.46 -11.31
N ILE A 290 -0.33 22.30 -11.57
CA ILE A 290 -1.02 21.07 -11.92
C ILE A 290 -1.07 20.17 -10.69
N VAL A 291 -2.26 19.65 -10.38
CA VAL A 291 -2.44 18.70 -9.29
C VAL A 291 -2.24 17.27 -9.81
N LEU A 292 -1.21 16.58 -9.34
CA LEU A 292 -0.90 15.21 -9.70
C LEU A 292 -1.45 14.24 -8.65
N PHE A 293 -2.31 13.31 -9.06
CA PHE A 293 -2.76 12.21 -8.21
C PHE A 293 -1.58 11.30 -7.88
N TRP A 294 -1.28 11.18 -6.59
CA TRP A 294 -0.08 10.56 -6.06
C TRP A 294 -0.40 9.38 -5.17
N SER A 295 -0.11 8.17 -5.64
CA SER A 295 -0.29 6.93 -4.89
C SER A 295 0.95 6.55 -4.05
N GLY A 296 2.07 7.24 -4.27
CA GLY A 296 3.36 6.91 -3.65
C GLY A 296 4.12 5.75 -4.32
N GLY A 297 3.60 5.23 -5.44
CA GLY A 297 4.18 4.13 -6.22
C GLY A 297 4.86 4.58 -7.52
N LYS A 298 5.31 3.60 -8.32
CA LYS A 298 6.07 3.87 -9.56
C LYS A 298 5.33 4.75 -10.56
N ASP A 299 4.03 4.54 -10.77
CA ASP A 299 3.33 5.13 -11.91
C ASP A 299 3.07 6.62 -11.70
N SER A 300 2.71 7.02 -10.48
CA SER A 300 2.64 8.44 -10.12
C SER A 300 4.02 9.10 -10.18
N PHE A 301 5.10 8.40 -9.81
CA PHE A 301 6.47 8.93 -9.94
C PHE A 301 6.89 9.09 -11.40
N LEU A 302 6.59 8.12 -12.27
CA LEU A 302 6.86 8.20 -13.70
C LEU A 302 6.04 9.31 -14.36
N ALA A 303 4.79 9.52 -13.94
CA ALA A 303 3.97 10.64 -14.40
C ALA A 303 4.60 11.99 -14.02
N LEU A 304 5.06 12.15 -12.76
CA LEU A 304 5.79 13.33 -12.33
C LEU A 304 7.04 13.57 -13.19
N ARG A 305 7.86 12.54 -13.40
CA ARG A 305 9.04 12.63 -14.27
C ARG A 305 8.68 13.00 -15.71
N ALA A 306 7.59 12.47 -16.25
CA ALA A 306 7.13 12.77 -17.59
C ALA A 306 6.65 14.23 -17.73
N MET A 307 6.09 14.82 -16.67
CA MET A 307 5.71 16.24 -16.64
C MET A 307 6.93 17.17 -16.53
N LEU A 308 8.00 16.73 -15.85
CA LEU A 308 9.19 17.56 -15.56
C LEU A 308 10.34 17.44 -16.57
N LYS A 309 10.39 16.38 -17.39
CA LYS A 309 11.43 16.19 -18.40
C LYS A 309 11.45 17.34 -19.44
N PRO A 310 12.50 17.50 -20.25
CA PRO A 310 12.60 18.60 -21.24
C PRO A 310 11.41 18.78 -22.19
N SER A 311 10.73 17.69 -22.57
CA SER A 311 9.51 17.71 -23.40
C SER A 311 8.20 17.70 -22.61
N GLY A 312 8.28 17.78 -21.28
CA GLY A 312 7.14 17.74 -20.37
C GLY A 312 6.51 19.11 -20.18
N VAL A 313 5.21 19.09 -19.85
CA VAL A 313 4.36 20.28 -19.68
C VAL A 313 4.87 21.27 -18.60
N LEU A 314 5.69 20.80 -17.66
CA LEU A 314 6.23 21.62 -16.57
C LEU A 314 7.74 21.79 -16.64
N HIS A 315 8.38 21.52 -17.78
CA HIS A 315 9.84 21.64 -17.89
C HIS A 315 10.38 23.02 -17.44
N GLY A 316 9.74 24.11 -17.90
CA GLY A 316 10.17 25.48 -17.60
C GLY A 316 9.80 25.97 -16.20
N VAL A 317 8.79 25.37 -15.56
CA VAL A 317 8.33 25.74 -14.21
C VAL A 317 9.01 24.87 -13.14
N GLY A 318 9.32 23.63 -13.50
CA GLY A 318 9.90 22.64 -12.60
C GLY A 318 8.94 22.17 -11.50
N PRO A 319 9.48 21.61 -10.41
CA PRO A 319 8.71 21.07 -9.28
C PRO A 319 7.74 22.06 -8.63
N ALA A 320 8.01 23.37 -8.72
CA ALA A 320 7.15 24.43 -8.18
C ALA A 320 5.77 24.50 -8.85
N GLY A 321 5.62 23.94 -10.06
CA GLY A 321 4.37 23.88 -10.80
C GLY A 321 3.51 22.66 -10.48
N VAL A 322 3.89 21.82 -9.51
CA VAL A 322 3.16 20.60 -9.15
C VAL A 322 2.70 20.64 -7.70
N VAL A 323 1.48 20.16 -7.47
CA VAL A 323 1.00 19.77 -6.14
C VAL A 323 0.61 18.29 -6.19
N LEU A 324 1.17 17.48 -5.30
CA LEU A 324 0.78 16.09 -5.13
C LEU A 324 -0.54 16.03 -4.34
N LEU A 325 -1.51 15.27 -4.83
CA LEU A 325 -2.74 14.96 -4.11
C LEU A 325 -2.78 13.48 -3.80
N THR A 326 -2.88 13.12 -2.53
CA THR A 326 -2.98 11.71 -2.12
C THR A 326 -4.22 11.48 -1.26
N THR A 327 -4.96 10.43 -1.60
CA THR A 327 -6.09 9.94 -0.81
C THR A 327 -5.63 8.79 0.06
N PHE A 328 -6.12 8.74 1.30
CA PHE A 328 -5.75 7.69 2.24
C PHE A 328 -6.90 7.42 3.21
N ASP A 329 -6.96 6.20 3.73
CA ASP A 329 -7.98 5.82 4.70
C ASP A 329 -7.72 6.55 6.04
N ALA A 330 -8.73 7.26 6.53
CA ALA A 330 -8.57 8.14 7.69
C ALA A 330 -8.28 7.39 9.00
N ALA A 331 -8.67 6.11 9.10
CA ALA A 331 -8.49 5.29 10.30
C ALA A 331 -7.08 4.67 10.32
N THR A 332 -6.73 3.95 9.25
CA THR A 332 -5.46 3.23 9.11
C THR A 332 -4.30 4.11 8.69
N ARG A 333 -4.56 5.29 8.11
CA ARG A 333 -3.56 6.20 7.53
C ARG A 333 -2.81 5.61 6.34
N MET A 334 -3.40 4.61 5.69
CA MET A 334 -2.81 3.90 4.56
C MET A 334 -3.43 4.35 3.23
N ILE A 335 -2.59 4.46 2.21
CA ILE A 335 -3.02 4.63 0.82
C ILE A 335 -3.48 3.26 0.31
N ALA A 336 -4.69 3.21 -0.24
CA ALA A 336 -5.27 1.98 -0.76
C ALA A 336 -4.37 1.33 -1.83
N HIS A 337 -4.37 -0.01 -1.89
CA HIS A 337 -3.66 -0.86 -2.86
C HIS A 337 -2.12 -0.83 -2.82
N GLN A 338 -1.48 0.23 -2.33
CA GLN A 338 -0.01 0.33 -2.28
C GLN A 338 0.57 -0.12 -0.94
N ASP A 339 -0.23 -0.14 0.13
CA ASP A 339 0.25 -0.39 1.50
C ASP A 339 1.38 0.59 1.90
N VAL A 340 1.24 1.83 1.43
CA VAL A 340 2.13 2.94 1.77
C VAL A 340 1.40 3.81 2.78
N SER A 341 2.09 4.24 3.84
CA SER A 341 1.50 5.15 4.82
C SER A 341 1.53 6.59 4.30
N ILE A 342 0.59 7.41 4.74
CA ILE A 342 0.59 8.86 4.45
C ILE A 342 1.85 9.56 4.98
N THR A 343 2.46 9.04 6.05
CA THR A 343 3.73 9.57 6.57
C THR A 343 4.87 9.32 5.59
N GLU A 344 4.88 8.16 4.93
CA GLU A 344 5.87 7.85 3.89
C GLU A 344 5.66 8.72 2.64
N VAL A 345 4.42 8.94 2.22
CA VAL A 345 4.12 9.89 1.12
C VAL A 345 4.54 11.32 1.46
N GLU A 346 4.33 11.75 2.71
CA GLU A 346 4.82 13.06 3.18
C GLU A 346 6.36 13.15 3.10
N ARG A 347 7.07 12.06 3.45
CA ARG A 347 8.53 11.98 3.31
C ARG A 347 8.98 12.07 1.86
N GLN A 348 8.27 11.40 0.94
CA GLN A 348 8.53 11.48 -0.50
C GLN A 348 8.37 12.92 -1.00
N ALA A 349 7.26 13.59 -0.66
CA ALA A 349 7.00 14.96 -1.08
C ALA A 349 8.10 15.93 -0.60
N LYS A 350 8.53 15.79 0.66
CA LYS A 350 9.66 16.55 1.22
C LYS A 350 10.97 16.29 0.48
N HIS A 351 11.26 15.04 0.16
CA HIS A 351 12.45 14.66 -0.58
C HIS A 351 12.45 15.22 -2.01
N LEU A 352 11.29 15.23 -2.67
CA LEU A 352 11.12 15.76 -4.02
C LEU A 352 11.04 17.30 -4.06
N GLY A 353 10.82 17.95 -2.92
CA GLY A 353 10.61 19.41 -2.85
C GLY A 353 9.30 19.85 -3.51
N VAL A 354 8.26 19.01 -3.46
CA VAL A 354 6.95 19.25 -4.11
C VAL A 354 5.86 19.39 -3.05
N ALA A 355 4.91 20.31 -3.25
CA ALA A 355 3.77 20.47 -2.34
C ALA A 355 2.93 19.18 -2.27
N LEU A 356 2.32 18.92 -1.10
CA LEU A 356 1.46 17.74 -0.88
C LEU A 356 0.19 18.14 -0.13
N VAL A 357 -0.96 17.83 -0.72
CA VAL A 357 -2.27 17.83 -0.06
C VAL A 357 -2.69 16.39 0.26
N GLY A 358 -3.05 16.15 1.51
CA GLY A 358 -3.58 14.87 1.97
C GLY A 358 -5.10 14.91 2.06
N VAL A 359 -5.77 13.87 1.55
CA VAL A 359 -7.22 13.74 1.46
C VAL A 359 -7.67 12.50 2.25
N PRO A 360 -7.98 12.63 3.54
CA PRO A 360 -8.50 11.53 4.33
C PRO A 360 -9.90 11.13 3.87
N LEU A 361 -10.11 9.84 3.62
CA LEU A 361 -11.40 9.23 3.27
C LEU A 361 -11.97 8.48 4.47
N LEU A 362 -13.24 8.71 4.78
CA LEU A 362 -13.99 8.06 5.85
C LEU A 362 -14.93 7.03 5.23
N GLY A 363 -14.48 5.78 5.06
CA GLY A 363 -15.31 4.70 4.49
C GLY A 363 -15.49 4.76 2.96
N ALA A 364 -16.21 3.76 2.42
CA ALA A 364 -16.22 3.39 1.00
C ALA A 364 -17.33 4.03 0.14
N ALA A 365 -18.00 5.10 0.60
CA ALA A 365 -19.07 5.72 -0.17
C ALA A 365 -18.52 6.67 -1.26
N GLY A 366 -18.82 6.39 -2.53
CA GLY A 366 -18.30 7.11 -3.69
C GLY A 366 -18.75 8.57 -3.83
N SER A 367 -19.90 8.97 -3.25
CA SER A 367 -20.40 10.35 -3.24
C SER A 367 -19.50 11.31 -2.43
N ALA A 368 -18.87 10.80 -1.36
CA ALA A 368 -17.94 11.57 -0.55
C ALA A 368 -16.60 11.80 -1.26
N TYR A 369 -16.22 10.96 -2.22
CA TYR A 369 -14.89 11.05 -2.84
C TYR A 369 -14.70 12.34 -3.65
N VAL A 370 -15.62 12.67 -4.57
CA VAL A 370 -15.50 13.85 -5.43
C VAL A 370 -15.59 15.14 -4.61
N SER A 371 -16.50 15.20 -3.64
CA SER A 371 -16.61 16.37 -2.74
C SER A 371 -15.34 16.58 -1.91
N ARG A 372 -14.70 15.50 -1.45
CA ARG A 372 -13.40 15.55 -0.76
C ARG A 372 -12.29 16.03 -1.67
N LEU A 373 -12.28 15.65 -2.95
CA LEU A 373 -11.33 16.17 -3.92
C LEU A 373 -11.55 17.67 -4.18
N ALA A 374 -12.79 18.12 -4.32
CA ALA A 374 -13.11 19.54 -4.48
C ALA A 374 -12.59 20.37 -3.29
N ALA A 375 -12.86 19.91 -2.07
CA ALA A 375 -12.34 20.53 -0.85
C ALA A 375 -10.80 20.50 -0.77
N ALA A 376 -10.16 19.49 -1.37
CA ALA A 376 -8.70 19.45 -1.47
C ALA A 376 -8.16 20.51 -2.43
N LEU A 377 -8.78 20.70 -3.60
CA LEU A 377 -8.39 21.74 -4.56
C LEU A 377 -8.59 23.15 -4.00
N GLU A 378 -9.68 23.36 -3.24
CA GLU A 378 -9.90 24.61 -2.52
C GLU A 378 -8.82 24.83 -1.46
N ALA A 379 -8.50 23.81 -0.66
CA ALA A 379 -7.44 23.89 0.34
C ALA A 379 -6.07 24.20 -0.27
N VAL A 380 -5.77 23.68 -1.46
CA VAL A 380 -4.54 24.00 -2.22
C VAL A 380 -4.54 25.47 -2.62
N THR A 381 -5.60 25.93 -3.29
CA THR A 381 -5.75 27.32 -3.76
C THR A 381 -5.61 28.31 -2.61
N VAL A 382 -6.31 28.07 -1.49
CA VAL A 382 -6.31 28.97 -0.33
C VAL A 382 -4.98 28.95 0.41
N ALA A 383 -4.38 27.76 0.63
CA ALA A 383 -3.17 27.66 1.44
C ALA A 383 -1.91 28.10 0.68
N LEU A 384 -1.86 27.90 -0.63
CA LEU A 384 -0.69 28.21 -1.46
C LEU A 384 -0.82 29.52 -2.24
N GLY A 385 -2.03 30.08 -2.34
CA GLY A 385 -2.26 31.31 -3.12
C GLY A 385 -2.04 31.12 -4.63
N CYS A 386 -2.29 29.91 -5.15
CA CYS A 386 -2.11 29.54 -6.55
C CYS A 386 -3.46 29.17 -7.21
N THR A 387 -3.50 29.13 -8.54
CA THR A 387 -4.61 28.57 -9.31
C THR A 387 -4.32 27.12 -9.72
N VAL A 388 -5.34 26.27 -9.79
CA VAL A 388 -5.21 24.90 -10.32
C VAL A 388 -5.55 24.93 -11.81
N GLY A 389 -4.52 24.80 -12.66
CA GLY A 389 -4.67 24.82 -14.13
C GLY A 389 -5.01 23.46 -14.74
N GLY A 390 -4.83 22.37 -14.00
CA GLY A 390 -5.17 21.04 -14.48
C GLY A 390 -4.93 19.92 -13.46
N LEU A 391 -5.42 18.73 -13.84
CA LEU A 391 -5.24 17.49 -13.08
C LEU A 391 -4.40 16.51 -13.91
N ALA A 392 -3.50 15.77 -13.26
CA ALA A 392 -2.68 14.74 -13.88
C ALA A 392 -2.79 13.43 -13.12
N CYS A 393 -2.73 12.30 -13.83
CA CYS A 393 -2.80 10.95 -13.27
C CYS A 393 -1.77 10.03 -13.94
N GLY A 394 -1.27 9.02 -13.23
CA GLY A 394 -0.29 8.04 -13.74
C GLY A 394 -0.90 6.82 -14.45
N ASP A 395 -2.17 6.86 -14.82
CA ASP A 395 -2.94 5.69 -15.27
C ASP A 395 -2.77 5.38 -16.78
N LEU A 396 -1.54 5.48 -17.31
CA LEU A 396 -1.23 5.48 -18.74
C LEU A 396 -1.80 4.27 -19.53
N HIS A 397 -2.03 3.14 -18.86
CA HIS A 397 -2.49 1.89 -19.47
C HIS A 397 -3.86 1.42 -18.96
N LEU A 398 -4.60 2.27 -18.23
CA LEU A 398 -5.86 1.90 -17.59
C LEU A 398 -6.99 2.75 -18.18
N GLU A 399 -7.35 2.45 -19.44
CA GLU A 399 -8.28 3.26 -20.24
C GLU A 399 -9.65 3.43 -19.57
N HIS A 400 -10.18 2.36 -18.96
CA HIS A 400 -11.42 2.40 -18.18
C HIS A 400 -11.33 3.30 -16.94
N ILE A 401 -10.19 3.31 -16.24
CA ILE A 401 -9.96 4.21 -15.08
C ILE A 401 -9.84 5.65 -15.57
N ARG A 402 -9.12 5.88 -16.67
CA ARG A 402 -8.99 7.19 -17.28
C ARG A 402 -10.35 7.77 -17.64
N SER A 403 -11.19 7.03 -18.37
CA SER A 403 -12.53 7.48 -18.73
C SER A 403 -13.36 7.81 -17.49
N TRP A 404 -13.35 6.95 -16.47
CA TRP A 404 -14.04 7.23 -15.22
C TRP A 404 -13.51 8.51 -14.54
N ARG A 405 -12.20 8.75 -14.53
CA ARG A 405 -11.63 9.99 -13.95
C ARG A 405 -12.05 11.22 -14.75
N GLU A 406 -11.98 11.17 -16.07
CA GLU A 406 -12.39 12.29 -16.92
C GLU A 406 -13.88 12.61 -16.72
N GLU A 407 -14.73 11.60 -16.56
CA GLU A 407 -16.17 11.78 -16.35
C GLU A 407 -16.55 12.15 -14.92
N ALA A 408 -16.15 11.36 -13.92
CA ALA A 408 -16.60 11.51 -12.54
C ALA A 408 -15.81 12.58 -11.77
N VAL A 409 -14.52 12.73 -12.06
CA VAL A 409 -13.64 13.71 -11.39
C VAL A 409 -13.50 14.97 -12.24
N GLY A 410 -13.18 14.83 -13.53
CA GLY A 410 -12.94 15.95 -14.43
C GLY A 410 -14.17 16.81 -14.69
N LYS A 411 -15.36 16.22 -14.87
CA LYS A 411 -16.61 16.99 -15.00
C LYS A 411 -17.27 17.31 -13.66
N GLY A 412 -16.90 16.60 -12.60
CA GLY A 412 -17.47 16.74 -11.26
C GLY A 412 -16.75 17.78 -10.38
N LEU A 413 -15.57 18.22 -10.79
CA LEU A 413 -14.76 19.30 -10.21
C LEU A 413 -14.78 20.50 -11.16
#